data_AF-A0A073B075-F1
#
_entry.id   AF-A0A073B075-F1
#
_cell.length_a   1.000
_cell.length_b   1.000
_cell.length_c   1.000
_cell.angle_alpha   90.00
_cell.angle_beta   90.00
_cell.angle_gamma   90.00
#
_symmetry.space_group_name_H-M   'P 1'
#
loop_
_entity.id
_entity.type
_entity.pdbx_description
1 polymer ?
#
loop_
_entity_poly.entity_id
_entity_poly.type
_entity_poly.pdbx_seq_one_letter_code
_entity_poly.pdbx_strand_id
1 'polypeptide(L)'
;MSQDSDEVTGTGRPALRIVRGNPDEAELAAVTAVLTGLAAARSAAAQQSEQPMSLWGAPETALRYPAGRRPLRPGPHAWRASSFPA
;
A
#
# COMPACT_ATOMS: atom_id res chain seq x y z
N MET A 1 6.98 17.49 -46.72
CA MET A 1 7.54 16.30 -46.03
C MET A 1 7.79 16.67 -44.57
N SER A 2 6.73 16.76 -43.77
CA SER A 2 6.79 16.94 -42.30
C SER A 2 5.36 16.91 -41.77
N GLN A 3 4.94 15.74 -41.29
CA GLN A 3 4.00 15.53 -40.18
C GLN A 3 3.60 14.06 -40.20
N ASP A 4 4.38 13.26 -39.47
CA ASP A 4 4.12 11.84 -39.19
C ASP A 4 4.42 11.60 -37.70
N SER A 5 3.99 12.53 -36.83
CA SER A 5 4.31 12.54 -35.40
C SER A 5 3.09 12.36 -34.49
N ASP A 6 1.90 12.13 -35.05
CA ASP A 6 0.63 12.08 -34.30
C ASP A 6 0.00 10.68 -34.25
N GLU A 7 0.78 9.61 -34.19
CA GLU A 7 0.23 8.28 -33.89
C GLU A 7 0.66 7.77 -32.51
N VAL A 8 0.11 8.40 -31.46
CA VAL A 8 -0.02 7.76 -30.14
C VAL A 8 -1.41 7.13 -30.08
N THR A 9 -1.51 5.87 -30.52
CA THR A 9 -2.70 5.04 -30.37
C THR A 9 -2.85 4.60 -28.91
N GLY A 10 -3.78 5.23 -28.20
CA GLY A 10 -4.28 4.78 -26.90
C GLY A 10 -5.57 5.51 -26.56
N THR A 11 -6.71 4.85 -26.76
CA THR A 11 -8.06 5.39 -26.53
C THR A 11 -8.42 5.45 -25.03
N GLY A 12 -7.56 6.07 -24.20
CA GLY A 12 -7.71 6.17 -22.75
C GLY A 12 -6.87 7.29 -22.12
N ARG A 13 -7.10 7.56 -20.83
CA ARG A 13 -6.33 8.56 -20.06
C ARG A 13 -4.85 8.16 -20.01
N PRO A 14 -3.89 9.08 -20.22
CA PRO A 14 -2.47 8.74 -20.22
C PRO A 14 -2.02 8.21 -18.85
N ALA A 15 -1.16 7.18 -18.86
CA ALA A 15 -0.60 6.57 -17.66
C ALA A 15 0.35 7.51 -16.89
N LEU A 16 1.04 8.41 -17.60
CA LEU A 16 1.94 9.42 -17.06
C LEU A 16 1.76 10.72 -17.85
N ARG A 17 1.66 11.87 -17.15
CA ARG A 17 1.58 13.19 -17.76
C ARG A 17 2.62 14.12 -17.16
N ILE A 18 3.50 14.67 -18.00
CA ILE A 18 4.43 15.73 -17.59
C ILE A 18 3.65 17.04 -17.50
N VAL A 19 3.63 17.66 -16.32
CA VAL A 19 2.90 18.93 -16.10
C VAL A 19 3.83 20.14 -16.27
N ARG A 20 5.14 19.95 -16.05
CA ARG A 20 6.16 21.00 -16.14
C ARG A 20 7.52 20.37 -16.47
N GLY A 21 8.37 21.14 -17.16
CA GLY A 21 9.73 20.74 -17.52
C GLY A 21 9.79 20.11 -18.91
N ASN A 22 11.00 19.88 -19.40
CA ASN A 22 11.27 19.14 -20.62
C ASN A 22 12.31 18.06 -20.31
N PRO A 23 11.88 16.93 -19.72
CA PRO A 23 12.81 15.89 -19.31
C PRO A 23 13.51 15.30 -20.54
N ASP A 24 14.76 14.91 -20.37
CA ASP A 24 15.49 14.21 -21.41
C ASP A 24 15.07 12.72 -21.48
N GLU A 25 15.59 12.02 -22.49
CA GLU A 25 15.28 10.61 -22.71
C GLU A 25 15.73 9.72 -21.54
N ALA A 26 16.84 10.06 -20.89
CA ALA A 26 17.38 9.28 -19.79
C ALA A 26 16.50 9.42 -18.54
N GLU A 27 16.02 10.62 -18.25
CA GLU A 27 15.09 10.90 -17.16
C GLU A 27 13.74 10.19 -17.38
N LEU A 28 13.20 10.24 -18.61
CA LEU A 28 11.99 9.52 -18.99
C LEU A 28 12.14 8.01 -18.83
N ALA A 29 13.27 7.46 -19.28
CA ALA A 29 13.57 6.04 -19.14
C ALA A 29 13.69 5.64 -17.67
N ALA A 30 14.36 6.44 -16.85
CA ALA A 30 14.55 6.18 -15.42
C ALA A 30 13.19 6.10 -14.68
N VAL A 31 12.31 7.08 -14.90
CA VAL A 31 10.98 7.07 -14.27
C VAL A 31 10.15 5.88 -14.74
N THR A 32 10.20 5.57 -16.04
CA THR A 32 9.47 4.42 -16.59
C THR A 32 9.97 3.11 -15.99
N ALA A 33 11.29 2.91 -15.89
CA ALA A 33 11.90 1.73 -15.30
C ALA A 33 11.51 1.54 -13.82
N VAL A 34 11.45 2.63 -13.05
CA VAL A 34 11.01 2.58 -11.65
C VAL A 34 9.54 2.16 -11.55
N LEU A 35 8.67 2.77 -12.37
CA LEU A 35 7.23 2.46 -12.36
C LEU A 35 6.95 1.01 -12.77
N THR A 36 7.61 0.51 -13.82
CA THR A 36 7.46 -0.88 -14.27
C THR A 36 8.04 -1.87 -13.26
N GLY A 37 9.18 -1.55 -12.65
CA GLY A 37 9.78 -2.35 -11.58
C GLY A 37 8.86 -2.47 -10.36
N LEU A 38 8.25 -1.37 -9.92
CA LEU A 38 7.29 -1.37 -8.82
C LEU A 38 6.02 -2.16 -9.16
N ALA A 39 5.50 -2.02 -10.38
CA ALA A 39 4.34 -2.77 -10.85
C ALA A 39 4.62 -4.28 -10.88
N ALA A 40 5.80 -4.69 -11.37
CA ALA A 40 6.23 -6.09 -11.37
C ALA A 40 6.38 -6.66 -9.95
N ALA A 41 7.01 -5.91 -9.04
CA ALA A 41 7.15 -6.31 -7.64
C ALA A 41 5.79 -6.49 -6.94
N ARG A 42 4.83 -5.58 -7.20
CA ARG A 42 3.47 -5.69 -6.68
C ARG A 42 2.75 -6.94 -7.18
N SER A 43 2.86 -7.25 -8.47
CA SER A 43 2.27 -8.43 -9.07
C SER A 43 2.86 -9.72 -8.49
N ALA A 44 4.19 -9.76 -8.31
CA ALA A 44 4.87 -10.90 -7.68
C ALA A 44 4.44 -11.11 -6.23
N ALA A 45 4.32 -10.03 -5.43
CA ALA A 45 3.85 -10.11 -4.06
C ALA A 45 2.38 -10.58 -3.95
N ALA A 46 1.52 -10.20 -4.90
CA ALA A 46 0.13 -10.65 -4.95
C ALA A 46 0.00 -12.15 -5.25
N GLN A 47 0.96 -12.76 -5.97
CA GLN A 47 0.99 -14.20 -6.21
C GLN A 47 1.44 -15.01 -4.98
N GLN A 48 2.03 -14.36 -3.97
CA GLN A 48 2.53 -15.01 -2.75
C GLN A 48 1.58 -14.91 -1.56
N SER A 49 0.42 -14.26 -1.71
CA SER A 49 -0.44 -13.92 -0.58
C SER A 49 -1.67 -14.83 -0.47
N GLU A 50 -1.52 -15.98 0.15
CA GLU A 50 -2.58 -16.52 1.01
C GLU A 50 -2.43 -15.82 2.36
N GLN A 51 -3.00 -14.61 2.49
CA GLN A 51 -2.89 -13.86 3.74
C GLN A 51 -3.65 -14.60 4.86
N PRO A 52 -3.00 -14.90 6.01
CA PRO A 52 -3.73 -15.35 7.18
C PRO A 52 -4.76 -14.30 7.57
N MET A 53 -6.01 -14.73 7.75
CA MET A 53 -7.10 -13.82 8.10
C MET A 53 -6.77 -13.07 9.39
N SER A 54 -6.78 -11.74 9.34
CA SER A 54 -6.54 -10.92 10.53
C SER A 54 -7.57 -11.26 11.61
N LEU A 55 -7.10 -11.79 12.74
CA LEU A 55 -7.98 -12.14 13.87
C LEU A 55 -8.50 -10.92 14.64
N TRP A 56 -8.10 -9.70 14.26
CA TRP A 56 -8.58 -8.44 14.85
C TRP A 56 -10.10 -8.24 14.73
N GLY A 57 -10.77 -8.96 13.83
CA GLY A 57 -12.23 -8.97 13.69
C GLY A 57 -12.89 -10.33 13.92
N ALA A 58 -12.13 -11.35 14.35
CA ALA A 58 -12.64 -12.70 14.50
C ALA A 58 -13.65 -12.76 15.67
N PRO A 59 -14.93 -13.11 15.43
CA PRO A 59 -15.94 -13.17 16.47
C PRO A 59 -15.58 -14.22 17.52
N GLU A 60 -14.94 -15.33 17.14
CA GLU A 60 -14.46 -16.34 18.09
C GLU A 60 -13.47 -15.76 19.13
N THR A 61 -12.66 -14.76 18.76
CA THR A 61 -11.74 -14.08 19.69
C THR A 61 -12.52 -13.34 20.79
N ALA A 62 -13.71 -12.81 20.49
CA ALA A 62 -14.58 -12.16 21.48
C ALA A 62 -15.24 -13.16 22.44
N LEU A 63 -15.48 -14.40 22.00
CA LEU A 63 -16.11 -15.47 22.79
C LEU A 63 -15.11 -16.25 23.64
N ARG A 64 -13.85 -16.37 23.19
CA ARG A 64 -12.82 -17.22 23.82
C ARG A 64 -12.19 -16.64 25.08
N TYR A 65 -12.34 -15.33 25.35
CA TYR A 65 -11.66 -14.66 26.46
C TYR A 65 -12.64 -13.94 27.40
N PRO A 66 -13.27 -14.65 28.37
CA PRO A 66 -14.25 -14.06 29.29
C PRO A 66 -13.64 -13.02 30.27
N ALA A 67 -12.30 -12.95 30.40
CA ALA A 67 -11.60 -11.90 31.16
C ALA A 67 -11.25 -10.63 30.33
N GLY A 68 -11.60 -10.59 29.04
CA GLY A 68 -11.10 -9.62 28.04
C GLY A 68 -11.99 -8.41 27.83
N ARG A 69 -12.89 -8.17 28.78
CA ARG A 69 -13.79 -7.02 28.80
C ARG A 69 -13.66 -6.25 30.11
N ARG A 70 -12.46 -6.18 30.69
CA ARG A 70 -12.15 -4.97 31.47
C ARG A 70 -11.61 -3.97 30.46
N PRO A 71 -12.41 -3.01 29.96
CA PRO A 71 -11.87 -1.94 29.14
C PRO A 71 -10.71 -1.33 29.94
N LEU A 72 -9.52 -1.28 29.33
CA LEU A 72 -8.40 -0.52 29.87
C LEU A 72 -8.92 0.91 30.02
N ARG A 73 -9.27 1.31 31.25
CA ARG A 73 -9.85 2.62 31.52
C ARG A 73 -8.72 3.63 31.31
N PRO A 74 -8.77 4.46 30.26
CA PRO A 74 -7.78 5.50 30.11
C PRO A 74 -7.98 6.45 31.29
N GLY A 75 -6.92 6.66 32.06
CA GLY A 75 -6.94 7.52 33.23
C GLY A 75 -5.52 7.88 33.62
N PRO A 76 -5.32 8.98 34.37
CA PRO A 76 -4.01 9.33 34.90
C PRO A 76 -3.42 8.11 35.63
N HIS A 77 -2.21 7.71 35.22
CA HIS A 77 -1.47 6.56 35.77
C HIS A 77 -2.03 5.15 35.47
N ALA A 78 -3.11 5.00 34.69
CA ALA A 78 -3.68 3.69 34.36
C ALA A 78 -2.70 2.76 33.60
N TRP A 79 -1.76 3.36 32.88
CA TRP A 79 -0.71 2.65 32.15
C TRP A 79 0.47 2.24 33.02
N ARG A 80 0.56 2.69 34.29
CA ARG A 80 1.66 2.27 35.17
C ARG A 80 1.59 0.80 35.56
N ALA A 81 0.39 0.23 35.54
CA ALA A 81 0.18 -1.20 35.78
C ALA A 81 0.64 -2.09 34.60
N SER A 82 0.88 -1.54 33.40
CA SER A 82 1.25 -2.36 32.23
C SER A 82 2.70 -2.84 32.24
N SER A 83 3.54 -2.28 33.13
CA SER A 83 4.95 -2.65 33.24
C SER A 83 5.22 -3.69 34.33
N PHE A 84 4.22 -4.09 35.12
CA PHE A 84 4.39 -5.17 36.08
C PHE A 84 4.25 -6.52 35.36
N PRO A 85 5.14 -7.49 35.62
CA PRO A 85 4.92 -8.87 35.18
C PRO A 85 3.65 -9.42 35.84
N ALA A 86 2.93 -10.25 35.08
CA ALA A 86 1.72 -10.93 35.55
C ALA A 86 2.02 -12.02 36.58
#